data_AF-A0A3D1QQP8-F1
#
_entry.id   AF-A0A3D1QQP8-F1
#
_cell.length_a   1.000
_cell.length_b   1.000
_cell.length_c   1.000
_cell.angle_alpha   90.00
_cell.angle_beta   90.00
_cell.angle_gamma   90.00
#
_symmetry.space_group_name_H-M   'P 1'
#
loop_
_entity.id
_entity.type
_entity.pdbx_description
1 polymer ?
#
loop_
_entity_poly.entity_id
_entity_poly.type
_entity_poly.pdbx_seq_one_letter_code
_entity_poly.pdbx_strand_id
1 'polypeptide(L)' 'MAEEQAVILQRIILIFVFIGTLLTSLYYITLQKEQADERKKAKSLFAMYIVVTIMALFSSDIANYIKDFI' A
#
# COMPACT_ATOMS: atom_id res chain seq x y z
N MET A 1 -10.89 8.52 -21.24
CA MET A 1 -10.00 7.38 -21.54
C MET A 1 -8.81 7.29 -20.58
N ALA A 2 -7.86 8.24 -20.54
CA ALA A 2 -6.70 8.15 -19.64
C ALA A 2 -7.06 8.31 -18.14
N GLU A 3 -7.95 9.24 -17.79
CA GLU A 3 -8.42 9.41 -16.40
C GLU A 3 -9.21 8.21 -15.89
N GLU A 4 -10.12 7.65 -16.68
CA GLU A 4 -10.86 6.44 -16.31
C GLU A 4 -9.93 5.25 -16.05
N GLN A 5 -8.91 5.06 -16.89
CA GLN A 5 -7.91 4.01 -16.66
C GLN A 5 -7.11 4.25 -15.38
N ALA A 6 -6.74 5.50 -15.07
CA ALA A 6 -6.05 5.85 -13.84
C ALA A 6 -6.90 5.55 -12.60
N VAL A 7 -8.20 5.90 -12.61
CA VAL A 7 -9.13 5.59 -11.51
C VAL A 7 -9.32 4.09 -11.33
N ILE A 8 -9.43 3.33 -12.41
CA ILE A 8 -9.54 1.86 -12.34
C ILE A 8 -8.26 1.26 -11.75
N LEU A 9 -7.09 1.68 -12.22
CA LEU A 9 -5.80 1.21 -11.72
C LEU A 9 -5.64 1.52 -10.22
N GLN A 10 -6.00 2.72 -9.79
CA GLN A 10 -5.99 3.11 -8.38
C GLN A 10 -6.86 2.18 -7.52
N ARG A 11 -8.08 1.87 -7.98
CA ARG A 11 -8.98 0.94 -7.26
C ARG A 11 -8.38 -0.47 -7.18
N ILE A 12 -7.78 -0.97 -8.26
CA ILE A 12 -7.13 -2.27 -8.28
C ILE A 12 -5.98 -2.30 -7.26
N ILE A 13 -5.12 -1.28 -7.24
CA ILE A 13 -4.02 -1.17 -6.27
C ILE A 13 -4.56 -1.20 -4.84
N LEU A 14 -5.61 -0.42 -4.53
CA LEU A 14 -6.20 -0.39 -3.20
C LEU A 14 -6.77 -1.76 -2.78
N ILE A 15 -7.39 -2.51 -3.69
CA ILE A 15 -7.87 -3.88 -3.41
C ILE A 15 -6.71 -4.81 -3.07
N PHE A 16 -5.62 -4.77 -3.85
CA PHE A 16 -4.45 -5.60 -3.58
C PHE A 16 -3.76 -5.24 -2.27
N VAL A 17 -3.66 -3.95 -1.94
CA VAL A 17 -3.11 -3.49 -0.66
C VAL A 17 -3.98 -3.96 0.51
N PHE A 18 -5.30 -3.90 0.37
CA PHE A 18 -6.24 -4.41 1.38
C PHE A 18 -6.05 -5.92 1.62
N ILE A 19 -6.01 -6.71 0.55
CA ILE A 19 -5.78 -8.16 0.64
C ILE A 19 -4.40 -8.45 1.27
N GLY A 20 -3.35 -7.77 0.82
CA GLY A 20 -1.99 -7.93 1.36
C GLY A 20 -1.91 -7.58 2.85
N THR A 21 -2.64 -6.55 3.28
CA THR A 21 -2.73 -6.15 4.70
C THR A 21 -3.43 -7.21 5.53
N LEU A 22 -4.55 -7.77 5.04
CA LEU A 22 -5.24 -8.87 5.72
C LEU A 22 -4.34 -10.10 5.89
N LEU A 23 -3.70 -10.54 4.79
CA LEU A 23 -2.80 -11.70 4.82
C LEU A 23 -1.61 -11.48 5.75
N THR A 24 -1.01 -10.29 5.72
CA THR A 24 0.12 -9.94 6.60
C THR A 24 -0.31 -9.87 8.06
N SER A 25 -1.56 -9.45 8.34
CA SER A 25 -2.15 -9.47 9.69
C SER A 25 -2.30 -10.88 10.22
N LEU A 26 -2.88 -11.77 9.41
CA LEU A 26 -2.98 -13.19 9.76
C LEU A 26 -1.59 -13.80 9.98
N TYR A 27 -0.65 -13.54 9.08
CA TYR A 27 0.73 -14.00 9.23
C TYR A 27 1.37 -13.49 10.52
N TYR A 28 1.27 -12.21 10.82
CA TYR A 28 1.84 -11.62 12.04
C TYR A 28 1.27 -12.21 13.33
N ILE A 29 -0.02 -12.56 13.35
CA ILE A 29 -0.67 -13.21 14.48
C ILE A 29 -0.09 -14.62 14.71
N THR A 30 0.26 -15.34 13.64
CA THR A 30 0.87 -16.68 13.75
C THR A 30 2.31 -16.67 14.24
N LEU A 31 3.00 -15.52 14.18
CA LEU A 31 4.41 -15.42 14.57
C LEU A 31 4.59 -15.40 16.10
N GLN A 32 5.46 -16.28 16.59
CA GLN A 32 5.80 -16.34 18.00
C GLN A 32 6.78 -15.22 18.41
N LYS A 33 6.90 -14.94 19.72
CA LYS A 33 7.78 -13.86 20.23
C LYS A 33 9.27 -14.08 19.90
N GLU A 34 9.69 -15.33 19.78
CA GLU A 34 11.06 -15.73 19.46
C GLU A 34 11.43 -15.42 18.00
N GLN A 35 10.44 -15.23 17.12
CA GLN A 35 10.62 -14.89 15.70
C GLN A 35 10.69 -13.37 15.49
N ALA A 36 11.57 -12.70 16.24
CA ALA A 36 11.67 -11.24 16.25
C ALA A 36 11.95 -10.63 14.87
N ASP A 37 12.79 -11.28 14.06
CA ASP A 37 13.14 -10.82 12.72
C ASP A 37 11.96 -10.91 11.73
N GLU A 38 11.22 -12.02 11.74
CA GLU A 38 10.03 -12.17 10.89
C GLU A 38 8.92 -11.19 11.31
N ARG A 39 8.77 -10.94 12.61
CA ARG A 39 7.85 -9.91 13.11
C ARG A 39 8.25 -8.51 12.67
N LYS A 40 9.55 -8.21 12.59
CA LYS A 40 10.08 -6.95 12.06
C LYS A 40 9.78 -6.81 10.57
N LYS A 41 9.94 -7.88 9.77
CA LYS A 41 9.59 -7.89 8.34
C LYS A 41 8.09 -7.65 8.14
N ALA A 42 7.23 -8.35 8.88
CA ALA A 42 5.77 -8.16 8.83
C ALA A 42 5.37 -6.70 9.18
N LYS A 43 5.99 -6.11 10.21
CA LYS A 43 5.82 -4.68 10.53
C LYS A 43 6.27 -3.75 9.39
N SER A 44 7.40 -4.07 8.75
CA SER A 44 7.88 -3.32 7.59
C SER A 44 6.92 -3.42 6.39
N LEU A 45 6.32 -4.60 6.17
CA LEU A 45 5.30 -4.80 5.14
C LEU A 45 4.05 -3.97 5.42
N PHE A 46 3.59 -3.89 6.67
CA PHE A 46 2.49 -2.98 7.03
C PHE A 46 2.82 -1.51 6.74
N ALA A 47 4.03 -1.07 7.11
CA ALA A 47 4.46 0.30 6.80
C ALA A 47 4.47 0.56 5.29
N MET A 48 4.96 -0.39 4.50
CA MET A 48 4.92 -0.31 3.03
C MET A 48 3.50 -0.19 2.50
N TYR A 49 2.55 -1.00 2.99
CA TYR A 49 1.15 -0.92 2.58
C TYR A 49 0.53 0.45 2.89
N ILE A 50 0.82 1.04 4.05
CA ILE A 50 0.36 2.39 4.39
C ILE A 50 0.89 3.42 3.37
N VAL A 51 2.18 3.37 3.04
CA VAL A 51 2.78 4.29 2.06
C VAL A 51 2.11 4.13 0.69
N VAL A 52 1.92 2.89 0.23
CA VAL A 52 1.27 2.62 -1.06
C VAL A 52 -0.19 3.10 -1.05
N THR A 53 -0.92 2.95 0.04
CA THR A 53 -2.28 3.48 0.17
C THR A 53 -2.31 5.00 0.05
N ILE A 54 -1.41 5.71 0.74
CA ILE A 54 -1.31 7.18 0.65
C ILE A 54 -0.97 7.58 -0.79
N MET A 55 0.05 6.97 -1.39
CA MET A 55 0.44 7.27 -2.78
C MET A 55 -0.70 7.00 -3.76
N ALA A 56 -1.46 5.91 -3.58
CA ALA A 56 -2.59 5.61 -4.43
C ALA A 56 -3.71 6.64 -4.26
N LEU A 57 -4.08 7.00 -3.03
CA LEU A 57 -5.15 7.96 -2.74
C LEU A 57 -4.85 9.36 -3.26
N PHE A 58 -3.61 9.83 -3.10
CA PHE A 58 -3.17 11.16 -3.51
C PHE A 58 -2.45 11.16 -4.86
N SER A 59 -2.56 10.08 -5.65
CA SER A 59 -1.82 9.94 -6.92
C SER A 59 -2.11 11.07 -7.90
N SER A 60 -3.36 11.50 -8.02
CA SER A 60 -3.77 12.62 -8.87
C SER A 60 -3.22 13.95 -8.38
N ASP A 61 -3.25 14.21 -7.07
CA ASP A 61 -2.73 15.45 -6.48
C ASP A 61 -1.21 15.55 -6.64
N ILE A 62 -0.50 14.43 -6.46
CA ILE A 62 0.95 14.34 -6.69
C ILE A 62 1.27 14.58 -8.17
N ALA A 63 0.51 13.97 -9.08
CA ALA A 63 0.72 14.14 -10.52
C ALA A 63 0.48 15.58 -10.96
N ASN A 64 -0.55 16.24 -10.42
CA ASN A 64 -0.84 17.65 -10.68
C ASN A 64 0.24 18.56 -10.08
N TYR A 65 0.66 18.31 -8.83
CA TYR A 65 1.76 19.04 -8.20
C TYR A 65 3.06 18.97 -9.01
N ILE A 66 3.43 17.80 -9.52
CA ILE A 66 4.63 17.63 -10.35
C ILE A 66 4.49 18.39 -11.68
N LYS A 67 3.31 18.35 -12.30
CA LYS A 67 3.05 19.10 -13.54
C LYS A 67 3.12 20.61 -13.35
N ASP A 68 2.65 21.12 -12.21
CA ASP A 68 2.70 22.55 -11.90
C ASP A 68 4.12 23.01 -11.49
N PHE A 69 4.98 22.07 -11.08
CA PHE A 69 6.34 22.35 -10.63
C PHE A 69 7.38 22.35 -11.77
N ILE A 70 7.15 21.59 -12.85
CA ILE A 70 8.04 21.47 -14.04
C ILE A 70 7.61 22.47 -15.11
#